data_AF-A0AAV1B5Z3-F1
#
_entry.id   AF-A0AAV1B5Z3-F1
#
_cell.length_a   1.000
_cell.length_b   1.000
_cell.length_c   1.000
_cell.angle_alpha   90.00
_cell.angle_beta   90.00
_cell.angle_gamma   90.00
#
_symmetry.space_group_name_H-M   'P 1'
#
loop_
_entity.id
_entity.type
_entity.pdbx_description
1 polymer ?
#
loop_
_entity_poly.entity_id
_entity_poly.type
_entity_poly.pdbx_seq_one_letter_code
_entity_poly.pdbx_strand_id
1 'polypeptide(L)'
;MVFSVTKSLEQGGNKLLHRWQQVAPNIDENLFIRVIVHPGNSTVPGQRTVTTSYNAQFLGEANKLLRVMKHSFPELGLTRKDCLETSWIKSVLYIAGYPNGIPPEVPLQGKPTSKAYFKAKSDFVRQVIPETDLNSLWKIFLQEDGPLMIWNPYGGMMSRVAKSATPFPHRKGTLYKIQYLTGWIDGEKNMAKHMRYFKGNFNRLVMVKTEVDPSNFFRHEQSIPPLPIGK
;
A
#
# COMPACT_ATOMS: atom_id res chain seq x y z
N MET A 1 -14.60 -12.47 -6.90
CA MET A 1 -13.60 -13.39 -6.29
C MET A 1 -12.53 -12.60 -5.58
N VAL A 2 -11.92 -13.20 -4.56
CA VAL A 2 -10.77 -12.65 -3.84
C VAL A 2 -9.69 -13.71 -3.63
N PHE A 3 -8.45 -13.28 -3.44
CA PHE A 3 -7.35 -14.14 -2.99
C PHE A 3 -6.33 -13.33 -2.19
N SER A 4 -5.50 -14.04 -1.42
CA SER A 4 -4.29 -13.50 -0.83
C SER A 4 -3.18 -14.54 -0.94
N VAL A 5 -2.07 -14.16 -1.58
CA VAL A 5 -0.87 -14.99 -1.68
C VAL A 5 0.28 -14.22 -1.04
N THR A 6 1.05 -14.89 -0.20
CA THR A 6 2.10 -14.26 0.61
C THR A 6 3.46 -14.87 0.28
N LYS A 7 4.48 -14.02 0.11
CA LYS A 7 5.88 -14.43 -0.13
C LYS A 7 6.83 -13.63 0.75
N SER A 8 7.74 -14.31 1.44
CA SER A 8 8.88 -13.67 2.10
C SER A 8 10.01 -13.36 1.10
N LEU A 9 11.04 -12.61 1.53
CA LEU A 9 12.23 -12.38 0.70
C LEU A 9 12.93 -13.69 0.30
N GLU A 10 13.02 -14.64 1.23
CA GLU A 10 13.61 -15.98 1.05
C GLU A 10 12.84 -16.80 0.00
N GLN A 11 11.54 -16.53 -0.18
CA GLN A 11 10.69 -17.17 -1.18
C GLN A 11 10.66 -16.42 -2.53
N GLY A 12 11.62 -15.52 -2.76
CA GLY A 12 11.68 -14.71 -3.99
C GLY A 12 10.77 -13.49 -3.99
N GLY A 13 10.31 -13.02 -2.82
CA GLY A 13 9.40 -11.88 -2.69
C GLY A 13 9.89 -10.60 -3.36
N ASN A 14 11.21 -10.36 -3.41
CA ASN A 14 11.79 -9.17 -4.05
C ASN A 14 11.60 -9.19 -5.58
N LYS A 15 11.96 -10.31 -6.23
CA LYS A 15 11.76 -10.53 -7.68
C LYS A 15 10.28 -10.46 -8.04
N LEU A 16 9.43 -11.06 -7.21
CA LEU A 16 7.99 -11.06 -7.43
C LEU A 16 7.38 -9.66 -7.31
N LEU A 17 7.81 -8.86 -6.32
CA LEU A 17 7.36 -7.48 -6.18
C LEU A 17 7.84 -6.62 -7.34
N HIS A 18 9.09 -6.78 -7.77
CA HIS A 18 9.62 -6.12 -8.96
C HIS A 18 8.77 -6.46 -10.20
N ARG A 19 8.41 -7.73 -10.38
CA ARG A 19 7.53 -8.15 -11.47
C ARG A 19 6.13 -7.54 -11.35
N TRP A 20 5.56 -7.50 -10.15
CA TRP A 20 4.25 -6.88 -9.88
C TRP A 20 4.21 -5.41 -10.32
N GLN A 21 5.27 -4.63 -10.08
CA GLN A 21 5.34 -3.21 -10.49
C GLN A 21 5.18 -3.03 -12.00
N GLN A 22 5.64 -3.99 -12.79
CA GLN A 22 5.61 -3.94 -14.25
C GLN A 22 4.23 -4.31 -14.82
N VAL A 23 3.55 -5.28 -14.19
CA VAL A 23 2.35 -5.89 -14.75
C VAL A 23 1.06 -5.33 -14.16
N ALA A 24 1.02 -5.05 -12.85
CA ALA A 24 -0.20 -4.66 -12.15
C ALA A 24 -0.87 -3.38 -12.70
N PRO A 25 -0.16 -2.35 -13.18
CA PRO A 25 -0.80 -1.16 -13.76
C PRO A 25 -1.46 -1.43 -15.13
N ASN A 26 -1.14 -2.54 -15.80
CA ASN A 26 -1.63 -2.82 -17.16
C ASN A 26 -2.33 -4.18 -17.26
N ILE A 27 -2.62 -4.83 -16.13
CA ILE A 27 -3.34 -6.10 -16.09
C ILE A 27 -4.84 -5.89 -16.40
N ASP A 28 -5.59 -6.98 -16.60
CA ASP A 28 -7.04 -6.97 -16.87
C ASP A 28 -7.77 -5.97 -15.96
N GLU A 29 -8.62 -5.11 -16.53
CA GLU A 29 -9.30 -4.04 -15.79
C GLU A 29 -10.26 -4.55 -14.70
N ASN A 30 -10.66 -5.82 -14.77
CA ASN A 30 -11.46 -6.47 -13.73
C ASN A 30 -10.63 -6.93 -12.53
N LEU A 31 -9.29 -6.82 -12.59
CA LEU A 31 -8.36 -7.33 -11.60
C LEU A 31 -7.65 -6.20 -10.85
N PHE A 32 -7.92 -6.12 -9.56
CA PHE A 32 -7.16 -5.29 -8.63
C PHE A 32 -6.29 -6.21 -7.75
N ILE A 33 -4.97 -5.97 -7.73
CA ILE A 33 -4.03 -6.68 -6.85
C ILE A 33 -3.14 -5.66 -6.15
N ARG A 34 -3.41 -5.39 -4.87
CA ARG A 34 -2.49 -4.59 -4.03
C ARG A 34 -1.44 -5.48 -3.38
N VAL A 35 -0.32 -4.87 -3.01
CA VAL A 35 0.69 -5.53 -2.17
C VAL A 35 0.68 -4.88 -0.79
N ILE A 36 0.53 -5.71 0.24
CA ILE A 36 0.70 -5.33 1.64
C ILE A 36 2.06 -5.86 2.07
N VAL A 37 2.98 -4.96 2.39
CA VAL A 37 4.34 -5.27 2.83
C VAL A 37 4.41 -5.08 4.34
N HIS A 38 4.77 -6.14 5.07
CA HIS A 38 4.86 -6.15 6.52
C HIS A 38 6.02 -7.03 6.99
N PRO A 39 6.51 -6.87 8.23
CA PRO A 39 7.48 -7.79 8.80
C PRO A 39 6.91 -9.21 8.91
N GLY A 40 7.76 -10.20 8.77
CA GLY A 40 7.49 -11.60 9.08
C GLY A 40 8.66 -12.24 9.81
N ASN A 41 8.48 -13.50 10.23
CA ASN A 41 9.56 -14.29 10.81
C ASN A 41 10.47 -14.83 9.70
N SER A 42 11.78 -14.63 9.82
CA SER A 42 12.75 -15.22 8.90
C SER A 42 12.93 -16.73 9.18
N THR A 43 13.58 -17.43 8.26
CA THR A 43 14.06 -18.80 8.48
C THR A 43 15.17 -18.87 9.55
N VAL A 44 15.82 -17.75 9.84
CA VAL A 44 16.79 -17.64 10.95
C VAL A 44 16.06 -17.26 12.24
N PRO A 45 16.15 -18.07 13.32
CA PRO A 45 15.50 -17.78 14.59
C PRO A 45 15.87 -16.40 15.14
N GLY A 46 14.88 -15.65 15.62
CA GLY A 46 15.07 -14.30 16.20
C GLY A 46 15.27 -13.18 15.18
N GLN A 47 15.35 -13.48 13.88
CA GLN A 47 15.45 -12.46 12.83
C GLN A 47 14.10 -12.22 12.13
N ARG A 48 13.87 -10.97 11.75
CA ARG A 48 12.71 -10.55 10.95
C ARG A 48 13.10 -10.52 9.48
N THR A 49 12.16 -10.92 8.62
CA THR A 49 12.24 -10.76 7.16
C THR A 49 11.13 -9.83 6.68
N VAL A 50 11.18 -9.43 5.41
CA VAL A 50 10.08 -8.71 4.77
C VAL A 50 9.15 -9.70 4.08
N THR A 51 7.86 -9.51 4.27
CA THR A 51 6.82 -10.30 3.64
C THR A 51 5.98 -9.42 2.74
N THR A 52 5.69 -9.92 1.54
CA THR A 52 4.82 -9.29 0.53
C THR A 52 3.54 -10.12 0.36
N SER A 53 2.40 -9.52 0.69
CA SER A 53 1.08 -10.16 0.62
C SER A 53 0.27 -9.54 -0.52
N TYR A 54 0.07 -10.31 -1.58
CA TYR A 54 -0.67 -9.95 -2.80
C TYR A 54 -2.15 -10.19 -2.56
N ASN A 55 -2.87 -9.14 -2.19
CA ASN A 55 -4.27 -9.18 -1.80
C ASN A 55 -5.13 -8.59 -2.93
N ALA A 56 -6.10 -9.35 -3.39
CA ALA A 56 -6.73 -9.08 -4.68
C ALA A 56 -8.24 -9.25 -4.69
N GLN A 57 -8.88 -8.48 -5.57
CA GLN A 57 -10.27 -8.61 -5.96
C GLN A 57 -10.34 -8.74 -7.48
N PHE A 58 -11.09 -9.72 -7.95
CA PHE A 58 -11.40 -9.91 -9.36
C PHE A 58 -12.91 -9.91 -9.60
N LEU A 59 -13.36 -9.06 -10.52
CA LEU A 59 -14.74 -8.95 -10.97
C LEU A 59 -15.00 -9.99 -12.07
N GLY A 60 -15.11 -11.25 -11.67
CA GLY A 60 -15.39 -12.37 -12.56
C GLY A 60 -15.16 -13.72 -11.89
N GLU A 61 -15.26 -14.76 -12.70
CA GLU A 61 -15.11 -16.16 -12.29
C GLU A 61 -13.64 -16.58 -12.12
N ALA A 62 -13.39 -17.59 -11.27
CA ALA A 62 -12.04 -18.10 -11.01
C ALA A 62 -11.32 -18.62 -12.26
N ASN A 63 -12.01 -19.27 -13.19
CA ASN A 63 -11.37 -19.78 -14.41
C ASN A 63 -10.87 -18.65 -15.32
N LYS A 64 -11.54 -17.49 -15.33
CA LYS A 64 -11.07 -16.31 -16.07
C LYS A 64 -9.85 -15.70 -15.38
N LEU A 65 -9.87 -15.53 -14.05
CA LEU A 65 -8.70 -15.03 -13.31
C LEU A 65 -7.49 -15.92 -13.51
N LEU A 66 -7.63 -17.24 -13.38
CA LEU A 66 -6.49 -18.15 -13.52
C LEU A 66 -5.85 -18.04 -14.92
N ARG A 67 -6.65 -17.81 -15.97
CA ARG A 67 -6.13 -17.52 -17.31
C ARG A 67 -5.39 -16.17 -17.37
N VAL A 68 -5.96 -15.11 -16.81
CA VAL A 68 -5.32 -13.78 -16.72
C VAL A 68 -3.99 -13.88 -15.98
N MET A 69 -3.97 -14.53 -14.83
CA MET A 69 -2.78 -14.69 -14.00
C MET A 69 -1.72 -15.55 -14.68
N LYS A 70 -2.11 -16.67 -15.31
CA LYS A 70 -1.16 -17.51 -16.07
C LYS A 70 -0.49 -16.77 -17.22
N HIS A 71 -1.20 -15.84 -17.87
CA HIS A 71 -0.66 -15.07 -18.98
C HIS A 71 0.18 -13.86 -18.52
N SER A 72 -0.35 -13.06 -17.60
CA SER A 72 0.21 -11.75 -17.27
C SER A 72 1.08 -11.74 -16.02
N PHE A 73 0.86 -12.66 -15.08
CA PHE A 73 1.61 -12.71 -13.82
C PHE A 73 1.77 -14.15 -13.27
N PRO A 74 2.32 -15.09 -14.07
CA PRO A 74 2.47 -16.49 -13.68
C PRO A 74 3.41 -16.69 -12.47
N GLU A 75 4.34 -15.77 -12.24
CA GLU A 75 5.35 -15.83 -11.19
C GLU A 75 4.74 -15.82 -9.78
N LEU A 76 3.50 -15.30 -9.62
CA LEU A 76 2.79 -15.37 -8.34
C LEU A 76 2.44 -16.82 -7.94
N GLY A 77 2.30 -17.71 -8.93
CA GLY A 77 1.95 -19.11 -8.70
C GLY A 77 0.53 -19.31 -8.18
N LEU A 78 -0.41 -18.43 -8.54
CA LEU A 78 -1.80 -18.52 -8.09
C LEU A 78 -2.46 -19.82 -8.58
N THR A 79 -3.11 -20.53 -7.67
CA THR A 79 -3.88 -21.74 -7.97
C THR A 79 -5.36 -21.55 -7.65
N ARG A 80 -6.21 -22.49 -8.11
CA ARG A 80 -7.64 -22.49 -7.77
C ARG A 80 -7.88 -22.59 -6.26
N LYS A 81 -6.98 -23.23 -5.50
CA LYS A 81 -7.11 -23.40 -4.04
C LYS A 81 -6.96 -22.09 -3.27
N ASP A 82 -6.26 -21.12 -3.86
CA ASP A 82 -6.05 -19.79 -3.27
C ASP A 82 -7.24 -18.85 -3.52
N CYS A 83 -8.14 -19.24 -4.43
CA CYS A 83 -9.24 -18.41 -4.91
C CYS A 83 -10.51 -18.65 -4.10
N LEU A 84 -11.10 -17.57 -3.57
CA LEU A 84 -12.42 -17.58 -2.94
C LEU A 84 -13.44 -16.87 -3.82
N GLU A 85 -14.40 -17.64 -4.36
CA GLU A 85 -15.59 -17.08 -5.01
C GLU A 85 -16.60 -16.65 -3.95
N THR A 86 -17.07 -15.41 -4.07
CA THR A 86 -17.91 -14.78 -3.07
C THR A 86 -18.67 -13.60 -3.68
N SER A 87 -19.72 -13.13 -3.02
CA SER A 87 -20.46 -11.95 -3.43
C SER A 87 -19.62 -10.68 -3.29
N TRP A 88 -20.02 -9.61 -3.98
CA TRP A 88 -19.29 -8.35 -3.92
C TRP A 88 -19.17 -7.81 -2.49
N ILE A 89 -20.25 -7.81 -1.70
CA ILE A 89 -20.22 -7.31 -0.32
C ILE A 89 -19.28 -8.12 0.59
N LYS A 90 -19.22 -9.44 0.42
CA LYS A 90 -18.27 -10.28 1.16
C LYS A 90 -16.83 -10.05 0.71
N SER A 91 -16.60 -9.71 -0.55
CA SER A 91 -15.27 -9.29 -1.02
C SER A 91 -14.81 -7.97 -0.40
N VAL A 92 -15.73 -7.02 -0.13
CA VAL A 92 -15.42 -5.79 0.61
C VAL A 92 -14.91 -6.12 2.02
N LEU A 93 -15.61 -7.01 2.73
CA LEU A 93 -15.18 -7.46 4.07
C LEU A 93 -13.81 -8.14 4.04
N TYR A 94 -13.57 -9.01 3.04
CA TYR A 94 -12.29 -9.68 2.86
C TYR A 94 -11.13 -8.69 2.65
N ILE A 95 -11.30 -7.70 1.76
CA ILE A 95 -10.28 -6.67 1.51
C ILE A 95 -10.11 -5.74 2.72
N ALA A 96 -11.16 -5.52 3.50
CA ALA A 96 -11.09 -4.78 4.77
C ALA A 96 -10.41 -5.56 5.92
N GLY A 97 -10.07 -6.83 5.70
CA GLY A 97 -9.36 -7.66 6.68
C GLY A 97 -10.27 -8.25 7.78
N TYR A 98 -11.58 -8.29 7.56
CA TYR A 98 -12.48 -8.98 8.48
C TYR A 98 -12.26 -10.50 8.42
N PRO A 99 -12.43 -11.21 9.55
CA PRO A 99 -12.46 -12.66 9.55
C PRO A 99 -13.51 -13.24 8.59
N ASN A 100 -13.22 -14.42 8.06
CA ASN A 100 -14.20 -15.15 7.25
C ASN A 100 -15.44 -15.49 8.09
N GLY A 101 -16.62 -15.38 7.48
CA GLY A 101 -17.90 -15.71 8.13
C GLY A 101 -18.56 -14.55 8.87
N ILE A 102 -17.93 -13.37 8.93
CA ILE A 102 -18.53 -12.18 9.51
C ILE A 102 -19.76 -11.74 8.70
N PRO A 103 -20.89 -11.36 9.36
CA PRO A 103 -22.08 -10.88 8.67
C PRO A 103 -21.83 -9.60 7.85
N PRO A 104 -22.47 -9.44 6.68
CA PRO A 104 -22.34 -8.25 5.84
C PRO A 104 -22.84 -6.96 6.51
N GLU A 105 -23.59 -7.06 7.61
CA GLU A 105 -24.13 -5.94 8.39
C GLU A 105 -23.09 -5.34 9.36
N VAL A 106 -21.93 -5.98 9.59
CA VAL A 106 -20.92 -5.46 10.52
C VAL A 106 -20.52 -3.99 10.28
N PRO A 107 -20.44 -3.47 9.03
CA PRO A 107 -20.08 -2.08 8.80
C PRO A 107 -21.15 -1.09 9.28
N LEU A 108 -22.41 -1.52 9.46
CA LEU A 108 -23.50 -0.67 9.97
C LEU A 108 -23.24 -0.18 11.40
N GLN A 109 -22.33 -0.83 12.13
CA GLN A 109 -21.91 -0.38 13.46
C GLN A 109 -21.10 0.93 13.41
N GLY A 110 -20.50 1.28 12.27
CA GLY A 110 -19.72 2.52 12.11
C GLY A 110 -18.49 2.60 13.01
N LYS A 111 -17.97 1.47 13.49
CA LYS A 111 -16.84 1.41 14.42
C LYS A 111 -15.58 0.85 13.74
N PRO A 112 -14.40 1.41 14.03
CA PRO A 112 -13.15 0.85 13.55
C PRO A 112 -12.89 -0.51 14.22
N THR A 113 -12.26 -1.44 13.48
CA THR A 113 -11.86 -2.77 13.99
C THR A 113 -10.74 -2.70 15.01
N SER A 114 -9.89 -1.67 14.93
CA SER A 114 -8.84 -1.39 15.90
C SER A 114 -8.54 0.11 15.96
N LYS A 115 -7.96 0.56 17.09
CA LYS A 115 -7.39 1.90 17.25
C LYS A 115 -5.93 1.75 17.63
N ALA A 116 -5.06 2.43 16.90
CA ALA A 116 -3.64 2.52 17.19
C ALA A 116 -3.17 3.94 16.85
N TYR A 117 -2.10 4.38 17.51
CA TYR A 117 -1.38 5.57 17.07
C TYR A 117 -0.63 5.20 15.79
N PHE A 118 -0.61 6.11 14.83
CA PHE A 118 0.11 5.87 13.59
C PHE A 118 0.63 7.15 12.96
N LYS A 119 1.67 7.01 12.15
CA LYS A 119 2.11 8.03 11.20
C LYS A 119 2.08 7.43 9.82
N ALA A 120 1.43 8.11 8.89
CA ALA A 120 1.41 7.72 7.48
C ALA A 120 2.00 8.80 6.57
N LYS A 121 2.56 8.36 5.44
CA LYS A 121 2.95 9.16 4.27
C LYS A 121 2.54 8.40 3.00
N SER A 122 2.57 9.07 1.85
CA SER A 122 2.29 8.44 0.57
C SER A 122 3.15 9.00 -0.54
N ASP A 123 3.40 8.19 -1.56
CA ASP A 123 4.03 8.58 -2.81
C ASP A 123 3.33 7.95 -4.02
N PHE A 124 3.60 8.49 -5.21
CA PHE A 124 3.09 7.99 -6.49
C PHE A 124 4.26 7.60 -7.37
N VAL A 125 4.33 6.32 -7.72
CA VAL A 125 5.41 5.77 -8.53
C VAL A 125 5.07 5.90 -10.01
N ARG A 126 6.04 6.36 -10.81
CA ARG A 126 5.91 6.54 -12.27
C ARG A 126 6.91 5.72 -13.09
N GLN A 127 7.93 5.18 -12.43
CA GLN A 127 8.94 4.31 -13.02
C GLN A 127 9.17 3.14 -12.08
N VAL A 128 9.44 1.96 -12.64
CA VAL A 128 9.68 0.74 -11.84
C VAL A 128 10.91 0.97 -10.96
N ILE A 129 10.76 0.71 -9.67
CA ILE A 129 11.86 0.72 -8.70
C ILE A 129 12.72 -0.51 -8.97
N PRO A 130 14.02 -0.34 -9.27
CA PRO A 130 14.94 -1.46 -9.49
C PRO A 130 14.96 -2.45 -8.32
N GLU A 131 15.17 -3.73 -8.62
CA GLU A 131 15.25 -4.78 -7.59
C GLU A 131 16.36 -4.49 -6.55
N THR A 132 17.48 -3.90 -6.99
CA THR A 132 18.59 -3.47 -6.11
C THR A 132 18.16 -2.41 -5.09
N ASP A 133 17.27 -1.51 -5.49
CA ASP A 133 16.83 -0.39 -4.65
C ASP A 133 15.79 -0.84 -3.62
N LEU A 134 15.01 -1.87 -3.96
CA LEU A 134 14.13 -2.54 -3.00
C LEU A 134 14.93 -3.13 -1.82
N ASN A 135 16.12 -3.69 -2.06
CA ASN A 135 16.96 -4.20 -0.97
C ASN A 135 17.38 -3.09 0.02
N SER A 136 17.68 -1.89 -0.49
CA SER A 136 17.98 -0.73 0.35
C SER A 136 16.77 -0.28 1.15
N LEU A 137 15.57 -0.32 0.56
CA LEU A 137 14.31 -0.06 1.25
C LEU A 137 14.08 -1.05 2.40
N TRP A 138 14.35 -2.34 2.22
CA TRP A 138 14.17 -3.37 3.26
C TRP A 138 15.06 -3.17 4.47
N LYS A 139 16.29 -2.68 4.26
CA LYS A 139 17.20 -2.33 5.37
C LYS A 139 16.63 -1.23 6.28
N ILE A 140 15.90 -0.27 5.70
CA ILE A 140 15.24 0.80 6.46
C ILE A 140 13.95 0.27 7.09
N PHE A 141 13.15 -0.47 6.31
CA PHE A 141 11.89 -1.05 6.75
C PHE A 141 12.06 -1.89 8.03
N LEU A 142 13.06 -2.78 8.07
CA LEU A 142 13.30 -3.68 9.21
C LEU A 142 13.91 -3.02 10.45
N GLN A 143 14.24 -1.73 10.42
CA GLN A 143 14.67 -0.98 11.63
C GLN A 143 13.49 -0.57 12.51
N GLU A 144 12.29 -0.53 11.94
CA GLU A 144 11.08 -0.09 12.62
C GLU A 144 10.37 -1.28 13.31
N ASP A 145 9.63 -1.01 14.39
CA ASP A 145 8.96 -2.07 15.16
C ASP A 145 7.66 -2.52 14.48
N GLY A 146 6.83 -1.56 14.04
CA GLY A 146 5.53 -1.79 13.40
C GLY A 146 5.36 -1.15 12.02
N PRO A 147 6.33 -1.30 11.08
CA PRO A 147 6.21 -0.73 9.75
C PRO A 147 5.20 -1.49 8.90
N LEU A 148 4.52 -0.77 8.01
CA LEU A 148 3.59 -1.31 7.03
C LEU A 148 3.68 -0.47 5.77
N MET A 149 3.72 -1.12 4.60
CA MET A 149 3.55 -0.42 3.32
C MET A 149 2.43 -1.05 2.50
N ILE A 150 1.63 -0.23 1.83
CA ILE A 150 0.53 -0.70 0.97
C ILE A 150 0.67 -0.09 -0.41
N TRP A 151 0.84 -0.94 -1.42
CA TRP A 151 1.10 -0.57 -2.81
C TRP A 151 -0.15 -0.89 -3.63
N ASN A 152 -0.80 0.15 -4.16
CA ASN A 152 -2.09 0.03 -4.86
C ASN A 152 -1.90 0.37 -6.35
N PRO A 153 -2.20 -0.57 -7.28
CA PRO A 153 -1.98 -0.34 -8.70
C PRO A 153 -2.91 0.76 -9.23
N TYR A 154 -2.39 1.52 -10.19
CA TYR A 154 -3.15 2.50 -10.98
C TYR A 154 -3.44 1.87 -12.35
N GLY A 155 -3.29 2.61 -13.45
CA GLY A 155 -3.65 2.09 -14.76
C GLY A 155 -5.15 2.11 -15.06
N GLY A 156 -5.60 1.22 -15.95
CA GLY A 156 -7.01 1.06 -16.33
C GLY A 156 -7.76 2.38 -16.51
N MET A 157 -8.93 2.49 -15.86
CA MET A 157 -9.73 3.72 -15.87
C MET A 157 -8.99 4.94 -15.30
N MET A 158 -8.13 4.77 -14.28
CA MET A 158 -7.36 5.88 -13.72
C MET A 158 -6.40 6.53 -14.72
N SER A 159 -5.99 5.81 -15.77
CA SER A 159 -5.17 6.35 -16.86
C SER A 159 -5.96 6.96 -18.02
N ARG A 160 -7.27 6.71 -18.11
CA ARG A 160 -8.15 7.25 -19.16
C ARG A 160 -8.74 8.61 -18.80
N VAL A 161 -8.94 8.87 -17.52
CA VAL A 161 -9.46 10.15 -17.03
C VAL A 161 -8.39 11.25 -17.13
N ALA A 162 -8.76 12.39 -17.73
CA ALA A 162 -7.85 13.55 -17.85
C ALA A 162 -7.46 14.09 -16.47
N LYS A 163 -6.22 14.60 -16.33
CA LYS A 163 -5.70 15.14 -15.06
C LYS A 163 -6.52 16.31 -14.52
N SER A 164 -7.12 17.10 -15.41
CA SER A 164 -7.96 18.25 -15.09
C SER A 164 -9.44 17.91 -14.86
N ALA A 165 -9.86 16.66 -15.10
CA ALA A 165 -11.27 16.28 -14.99
C ALA A 165 -11.79 16.37 -13.54
N THR A 166 -10.91 16.21 -12.54
CA THR A 166 -11.22 16.41 -11.12
C THR A 166 -10.00 17.00 -10.39
N PRO A 167 -10.14 17.50 -9.15
CA PRO A 167 -9.00 17.94 -8.34
C PRO A 167 -7.95 16.87 -8.03
N PHE A 168 -8.23 15.59 -8.29
CA PHE A 168 -7.29 14.49 -8.08
C PHE A 168 -6.43 14.25 -9.35
N PRO A 169 -5.14 14.65 -9.37
CA PRO A 169 -4.38 14.78 -10.61
C PRO A 169 -3.57 13.53 -10.99
N HIS A 170 -3.50 12.53 -10.10
CA HIS A 170 -2.68 11.33 -10.31
C HIS A 170 -3.41 10.36 -11.25
N ARG A 171 -3.17 10.53 -12.56
CA ARG A 171 -3.86 9.81 -13.63
C ARG A 171 -2.85 9.05 -14.51
N LYS A 172 -2.97 9.18 -15.84
CA LYS A 172 -2.05 8.60 -16.84
C LYS A 172 -0.59 8.83 -16.47
N GLY A 173 0.20 7.75 -16.51
CA GLY A 173 1.62 7.73 -16.16
C GLY A 173 1.92 7.40 -14.70
N THR A 174 0.92 7.28 -13.83
CA THR A 174 1.10 6.71 -12.49
C THR A 174 0.97 5.18 -12.56
N LEU A 175 2.00 4.47 -12.10
CA LEU A 175 2.00 3.01 -12.02
C LEU A 175 1.22 2.54 -10.79
N TYR A 176 1.53 3.10 -9.62
CA TYR A 176 0.86 2.74 -8.37
C TYR A 176 1.08 3.82 -7.29
N LYS A 177 0.23 3.81 -6.26
CA LYS A 177 0.38 4.62 -5.05
C LYS A 177 0.98 3.76 -3.95
N ILE A 178 1.98 4.26 -3.25
CA ILE A 178 2.50 3.68 -2.01
C ILE A 178 1.91 4.46 -0.83
N GLN A 179 1.44 3.74 0.19
CA GLN A 179 1.25 4.26 1.53
C GLN A 179 2.33 3.66 2.43
N TYR A 180 3.04 4.50 3.17
CA TYR A 180 3.99 4.10 4.21
C TYR A 180 3.35 4.39 5.56
N LEU A 181 3.38 3.44 6.48
CA LEU A 181 2.81 3.57 7.80
C LEU A 181 3.78 3.01 8.83
N THR A 182 3.78 3.62 10.01
CA THR A 182 4.20 2.95 11.26
C THR A 182 3.07 3.08 12.26
N GLY A 183 2.78 2.01 12.99
CA GLY A 183 1.73 1.95 14.01
C GLY A 183 2.29 1.50 15.37
N TRP A 184 1.76 2.07 16.45
CA TRP A 184 2.13 1.73 17.82
C TRP A 184 0.96 1.89 18.80
N ILE A 185 1.06 1.24 19.96
CA ILE A 185 -0.04 1.12 20.93
C ILE A 185 0.21 1.85 22.25
N ASP A 186 1.45 2.18 22.57
CA ASP A 186 1.87 2.76 23.86
C ASP A 186 1.96 4.29 23.85
N GLY A 187 1.20 4.93 22.96
CA GLY A 187 0.96 6.37 22.96
C GLY A 187 2.22 7.22 22.81
N GLU A 188 2.35 8.24 23.66
CA GLU A 188 3.44 9.21 23.56
C GLU A 188 4.81 8.63 23.89
N LYS A 189 4.87 7.54 24.67
CA LYS A 189 6.10 6.93 25.18
C LYS A 189 7.12 6.64 24.08
N ASN A 190 6.66 6.13 22.93
CA ASN A 190 7.52 5.79 21.79
C ASN A 190 7.25 6.63 20.54
N MET A 191 6.38 7.63 20.60
CA MET A 191 6.03 8.49 19.45
C MET A 191 7.28 9.07 18.77
N ALA A 192 8.26 9.56 19.53
CA ALA A 192 9.46 10.17 18.97
C ALA A 192 10.30 9.18 18.13
N LYS A 193 10.35 7.90 18.53
CA LYS A 193 11.02 6.82 17.78
C LYS A 193 10.33 6.62 16.43
N HIS A 194 9.02 6.37 16.45
CA HIS A 194 8.20 6.14 15.26
C HIS A 194 8.19 7.35 14.31
N MET A 195 8.17 8.56 14.85
CA MET A 195 8.23 9.78 14.03
C MET A 195 9.58 9.96 13.33
N ARG A 196 10.70 9.57 13.97
CA ARG A 196 12.05 9.66 13.36
C ARG A 196 12.16 8.86 12.06
N TYR A 197 11.45 7.73 11.95
CA TYR A 197 11.35 6.94 10.72
C TYR A 197 10.97 7.79 9.49
N PHE A 198 10.23 8.88 9.69
CA PHE A 198 9.69 9.73 8.63
C PHE A 198 10.34 11.13 8.51
N LYS A 199 11.32 11.48 9.36
CA LYS A 199 11.79 12.87 9.54
C LYS A 199 12.61 13.45 8.38
N GLY A 200 13.10 12.64 7.44
CA GLY A 200 13.87 13.16 6.28
C GLY A 200 13.09 14.07 5.32
N ASN A 201 11.75 14.01 5.33
CA ASN A 201 10.90 14.73 4.36
C ASN A 201 10.25 16.01 4.90
N PHE A 202 10.53 16.41 6.13
CA PHE A 202 9.90 17.60 6.72
C PHE A 202 10.25 18.86 5.92
N ASN A 203 11.53 19.08 5.63
CA ASN A 203 11.99 20.26 4.90
C ASN A 203 11.36 20.39 3.51
N ARG A 204 11.21 19.28 2.77
CA ARG A 204 10.55 19.28 1.46
C ARG A 204 9.07 19.66 1.54
N LEU A 205 8.37 19.20 2.58
CA LEU A 205 6.97 19.55 2.79
C LEU A 205 6.79 21.00 3.23
N VAL A 206 7.72 21.53 4.01
CA VAL A 206 7.79 22.96 4.36
C VAL A 206 7.96 23.81 3.09
N MET A 207 8.86 23.42 2.17
CA MET A 207 9.05 24.12 0.89
C MET A 207 7.76 24.16 0.04
N VAL A 208 7.08 23.02 -0.11
CA VAL A 208 5.82 22.98 -0.86
C VAL A 208 4.74 23.82 -0.17
N LYS A 209 4.63 23.75 1.17
CA LYS A 209 3.67 24.55 1.94
C LYS A 209 3.90 26.05 1.74
N THR A 210 5.16 26.50 1.73
CA THR A 210 5.53 27.90 1.46
C THR A 210 5.09 28.36 0.08
N GLU A 211 5.24 27.51 -0.94
CA GLU A 211 4.86 27.85 -2.31
C GLU A 211 3.35 27.93 -2.50
N VAL A 212 2.61 26.96 -1.95
CA VAL A 212 1.17 26.81 -2.22
C VAL A 212 0.26 27.55 -1.22
N ASP A 213 0.76 27.84 -0.02
CA ASP A 213 0.01 28.54 1.03
C ASP A 213 0.96 29.40 1.91
N PRO A 214 1.58 30.45 1.32
CA PRO A 214 2.55 31.30 2.02
C PRO A 214 1.94 32.04 3.22
N SER A 215 0.64 32.34 3.19
CA SER A 215 -0.08 33.01 4.30
C SER A 215 -0.51 32.05 5.41
N ASN A 216 -0.23 30.76 5.26
CA ASN A 216 -0.60 29.70 6.20
C ASN A 216 -2.11 29.69 6.53
N PHE A 217 -2.96 29.93 5.53
CA PHE A 217 -4.41 29.96 5.67
C PHE A 217 -4.94 28.59 6.11
N PHE A 218 -4.42 27.49 5.54
CA PHE A 218 -4.79 26.13 5.89
C PHE A 218 -3.90 25.58 7.03
N ARG A 219 -4.31 25.75 8.28
CA ARG A 219 -3.57 25.27 9.46
C ARG A 219 -4.45 24.64 10.54
N HIS A 220 -3.85 23.72 11.29
CA HIS A 220 -4.31 23.10 12.53
C HIS A 220 -3.07 22.76 13.40
N GLU A 221 -3.25 22.16 14.58
CA GLU A 221 -2.24 21.99 15.64
C GLU A 221 -0.97 21.23 15.21
N GLN A 222 -1.04 20.44 14.13
CA GLN A 222 0.10 19.68 13.58
C GLN A 222 0.35 19.98 12.10
N SER A 223 -0.17 21.11 11.60
CA SER A 223 0.10 21.55 10.24
C SER A 223 1.57 21.87 10.05
N ILE A 224 2.05 21.58 8.84
CA ILE A 224 3.40 21.94 8.42
C ILE A 224 3.42 23.46 8.24
N PRO A 225 4.31 24.20 8.91
CA PRO A 225 4.39 25.65 8.75
C PRO A 225 5.07 25.99 7.43
N PRO A 226 4.71 27.10 6.76
CA PRO A 226 5.56 27.67 5.73
C PRO A 226 6.84 28.25 6.36
N LEU A 227 7.90 28.37 5.57
CA LEU A 227 9.08 29.18 5.89
C LEU A 227 8.67 30.61 6.29
N PRO A 228 9.36 31.22 7.27
CA PRO A 228 9.14 32.61 7.63
C PRO A 228 9.40 33.51 6.41
N ILE A 229 8.49 34.45 6.14
CA ILE A 229 8.77 35.52 5.18
C ILE A 229 9.83 36.41 5.84
N GLY A 230 11.01 36.49 5.23
CA GLY A 230 12.10 37.34 5.73
C GLY A 230 11.62 38.77 5.92
N LYS A 231 11.92 39.36 7.09
CA LYS A 231 11.90 40.82 7.27
C LYS A 231 13.15 41.41 6.63
#